data_AF-A0A4Q0AV29-F1
#
_entry.id   AF-A0A4Q0AV29-F1
#
_cell.length_a   1.000
_cell.length_b   1.000
_cell.length_c   1.000
_cell.angle_alpha   90.00
_cell.angle_beta   90.00
_cell.angle_gamma   90.00
#
_symmetry.space_group_name_H-M   'P 1'
#
loop_
_entity.id
_entity.type
_entity.pdbx_description
1 polymer ?
#
loop_
_entity_poly.entity_id
_entity_poly.type
_entity_poly.pdbx_seq_one_letter_code
_entity_poly.pdbx_strand_id
1 'polypeptide(L)'
;MLRTIEQILGLPPMNVIDATALPIFDCFIIEKHIYQYAYIPNNIPLDERNKPTSQLTGLAKQYIRLFEKVFVAVDGGNDAVMNKILWFDAKGMTPYPVIRVQKIF
;
A
#
# COMPACT_ATOMS: atom_id res chain seq x y z
N MET A 1 -2.12 -17.61 0.90
CA MET A 1 -1.06 -18.22 0.05
C MET A 1 -0.32 -19.33 0.77
N LEU A 2 0.38 -19.05 1.89
CA LEU A 2 1.14 -20.05 2.65
C LEU A 2 0.32 -21.31 3.00
N ARG A 3 -0.86 -21.10 3.61
CA ARG A 3 -1.82 -22.18 3.92
C ARG A 3 -2.25 -23.00 2.70
N THR A 4 -2.36 -22.39 1.53
CA THR A 4 -2.71 -23.09 0.28
C THR A 4 -1.58 -23.99 -0.19
N ILE A 5 -0.33 -23.52 -0.07
CA ILE A 5 0.86 -24.31 -0.41
C ILE A 5 0.98 -25.52 0.52
N GLU A 6 0.77 -25.32 1.83
CA GLU A 6 0.75 -26.40 2.82
C GLU A 6 -0.27 -27.48 2.44
N GLN A 7 -1.49 -27.11 2.05
CA GLN A 7 -2.51 -28.06 1.63
C GLN A 7 -2.15 -28.81 0.33
N ILE A 8 -1.57 -28.11 -0.66
CA ILE A 8 -1.13 -28.73 -1.92
C ILE A 8 -0.02 -29.76 -1.68
N LEU A 9 0.91 -29.44 -0.77
CA LEU A 9 2.07 -30.29 -0.46
C LEU A 9 1.82 -31.29 0.69
N GLY A 10 0.66 -31.24 1.34
CA GLY A 10 0.32 -32.08 2.49
C GLY A 10 1.11 -31.75 3.76
N LEU A 11 1.59 -30.52 3.91
CA LEU A 11 2.36 -30.08 5.07
C LEU A 11 1.45 -29.64 6.22
N PRO A 12 1.85 -29.89 7.49
CA PRO A 12 1.15 -29.33 8.64
C PRO A 12 1.37 -27.81 8.72
N PRO A 13 0.44 -27.06 9.35
CA PRO A 13 0.63 -25.64 9.63
C PRO A 13 1.80 -25.42 10.60
N MET A 14 2.56 -24.35 10.40
CA MET A 14 3.72 -24.03 11.22
C MET A 14 3.35 -23.26 12.49
N ASN A 15 2.20 -22.58 12.51
CA ASN A 15 1.69 -21.88 13.70
C ASN A 15 0.14 -21.78 13.69
N VAL A 16 -0.43 -20.83 14.43
CA VAL A 16 -1.90 -20.64 14.51
C VAL A 16 -2.40 -19.70 13.40
N ILE A 17 -1.56 -18.76 12.96
CA ILE A 17 -1.93 -17.73 11.97
C ILE A 17 -2.08 -18.38 10.59
N ASP A 18 -1.19 -19.30 10.21
CA ASP A 18 -1.32 -20.07 8.96
C ASP A 18 -2.44 -21.13 9.04
N ALA A 19 -2.60 -21.81 10.18
CA ALA A 19 -3.66 -22.79 10.39
C ALA A 19 -5.06 -22.20 10.21
N THR A 20 -5.24 -20.94 10.61
CA THR A 20 -6.51 -20.20 10.53
C THR A 20 -6.64 -19.35 9.28
N ALA A 21 -5.59 -19.23 8.47
CA ALA A 21 -5.65 -18.50 7.21
C ALA A 21 -6.59 -19.20 6.21
N LEU A 22 -7.39 -18.43 5.49
CA LEU A 22 -8.22 -18.97 4.42
C LEU A 22 -7.35 -19.35 3.21
N PRO A 23 -7.46 -20.59 2.70
CA PRO A 23 -6.84 -20.97 1.44
C PRO A 23 -7.45 -20.22 0.25
N ILE A 24 -6.68 -20.04 -0.82
CA ILE A 24 -7.10 -19.33 -2.02
C ILE A 24 -7.92 -20.25 -2.95
N PHE A 25 -9.04 -20.79 -2.46
CA PHE A 25 -9.88 -21.73 -3.22
C PHE A 25 -10.36 -21.16 -4.55
N ASP A 26 -10.71 -19.87 -4.58
CA ASP A 26 -11.27 -19.20 -5.76
C ASP A 26 -10.28 -19.09 -6.93
N CYS A 27 -8.98 -19.30 -6.70
CA CYS A 27 -7.96 -19.28 -7.76
C CYS A 27 -7.77 -20.63 -8.47
N PHE A 28 -8.36 -21.72 -7.96
CA PHE A 28 -8.21 -23.06 -8.54
C PHE A 28 -9.53 -23.53 -9.14
N ILE A 29 -9.52 -23.79 -10.44
CA ILE A 29 -10.63 -24.36 -11.20
C ILE A 29 -10.30 -25.80 -11.58
N ILE A 30 -11.28 -26.69 -11.46
CA ILE A 30 -11.13 -28.12 -11.80
C ILE A 30 -10.94 -28.29 -13.31
N GLU A 31 -11.72 -27.54 -14.10
CA GLU A 31 -11.66 -27.56 -15.54
C GLU A 31 -10.89 -26.35 -16.06
N LYS A 32 -9.94 -26.58 -16.97
CA LYS A 32 -9.16 -25.52 -17.60
C LYS A 32 -10.05 -24.70 -18.54
N HIS A 33 -10.34 -23.47 -18.17
CA HIS A 33 -10.89 -22.49 -19.11
C HIS A 33 -9.75 -21.79 -19.88
N ILE A 34 -9.84 -21.77 -21.22
CA ILE A 34 -8.93 -21.00 -22.06
C ILE A 34 -9.50 -19.58 -22.17
N TYR A 35 -9.01 -18.68 -21.33
CA TYR A 35 -9.30 -17.25 -21.46
C TYR A 35 -8.17 -16.58 -22.24
N GLN A 36 -8.53 -15.84 -23.29
CA GLN A 36 -7.60 -14.94 -23.97
C GLN A 36 -7.57 -13.63 -23.20
N TYR A 37 -6.41 -13.31 -22.62
CA TYR A 37 -6.21 -12.03 -21.97
C TYR A 37 -6.32 -10.90 -22.98
N ALA A 38 -7.34 -10.05 -22.83
CA ALA A 38 -7.44 -8.79 -23.54
C ALA A 38 -6.62 -7.74 -22.78
N TYR A 39 -5.60 -7.18 -23.45
CA TYR A 39 -4.80 -6.11 -22.86
C TYR A 39 -5.67 -4.90 -22.55
N ILE A 40 -5.65 -4.48 -21.29
CA ILE A 40 -6.25 -3.23 -20.85
C ILE A 40 -5.11 -2.21 -20.73
N PRO A 41 -5.12 -1.12 -21.50
CA PRO A 41 -4.09 -0.09 -21.39
C PRO A 41 -4.11 0.55 -20.00
N ASN A 42 -2.93 0.94 -19.53
CA ASN A 42 -2.83 1.65 -18.27
C ASN A 42 -3.49 3.03 -18.37
N ASN A 43 -4.34 3.36 -17.38
CA ASN A 43 -4.93 4.69 -17.26
C ASN A 43 -3.91 5.74 -16.79
N ILE A 44 -2.84 5.31 -16.12
CA ILE A 44 -1.78 6.16 -15.58
C ILE A 44 -0.45 5.72 -16.22
N PRO A 45 0.33 6.65 -16.81
CA PRO A 45 1.63 6.33 -17.39
C PRO A 45 2.54 5.64 -16.36
N LEU A 46 3.16 4.52 -16.76
CA LEU A 46 4.07 3.76 -15.89
C LEU A 46 5.38 4.49 -15.61
N ASP A 47 5.70 5.47 -16.44
CA ASP A 47 6.86 6.34 -16.37
C ASP A 47 6.56 7.67 -15.68
N GLU A 48 5.35 7.88 -15.16
CA GLU A 48 5.04 9.03 -14.34
C GLU A 48 5.84 8.97 -13.03
N ARG A 49 6.71 9.96 -12.82
CA ARG A 49 7.55 10.09 -11.63
C ARG A 49 7.35 11.43 -10.99
N ASN A 50 7.62 11.48 -9.68
CA ASN A 50 7.70 12.73 -8.95
C ASN A 50 8.70 13.69 -9.64
N LYS A 51 8.31 14.96 -9.75
CA LYS A 51 9.19 16.02 -10.27
C LYS A 51 10.49 16.08 -9.46
N PRO A 52 11.64 16.37 -10.09
CA PRO A 52 12.90 16.50 -9.36
C PRO A 52 12.81 17.61 -8.30
N THR A 53 13.47 17.40 -7.16
CA THR A 53 13.41 18.31 -6.00
C THR A 53 13.83 19.75 -6.33
N SER A 54 14.66 19.94 -7.36
CA SER A 54 15.08 21.25 -7.86
C SER A 54 13.94 22.08 -8.46
N GLN A 55 12.93 21.43 -9.02
CA GLN A 55 11.77 22.07 -9.65
C GLN A 55 10.60 22.32 -8.67
N LEU A 56 10.72 21.85 -7.43
CA LEU A 56 9.67 21.97 -6.42
C LEU A 56 9.81 23.24 -5.59
N THR A 57 8.68 23.84 -5.24
CA THR A 57 8.59 25.03 -4.40
C THR A 57 7.55 24.84 -3.28
N GLY A 58 7.63 25.67 -2.24
CA GLY A 58 6.65 25.70 -1.15
C GLY A 58 6.55 24.38 -0.37
N LEU A 59 5.31 23.98 -0.06
CA LEU A 59 4.98 22.78 0.74
C LEU A 59 5.48 21.49 0.08
N ALA A 60 5.39 21.36 -1.24
CA ALA A 60 5.87 20.18 -1.95
C ALA A 60 7.37 19.91 -1.68
N LYS A 61 8.21 20.96 -1.70
CA LYS A 61 9.64 20.84 -1.38
C LYS A 61 9.89 20.50 0.09
N GLN A 62 9.02 20.93 1.00
CA GLN A 62 9.12 20.55 2.41
C GLN A 62 8.77 19.07 2.61
N TYR A 63 7.69 18.59 1.99
CA TYR A 63 7.26 17.19 2.11
C TYR A 63 8.27 16.19 1.55
N ILE A 64 8.91 16.47 0.41
CA ILE A 64 9.97 15.58 -0.12
C ILE A 64 11.14 15.45 0.87
N ARG A 65 11.57 16.56 1.50
CA ARG A 65 12.64 16.52 2.51
C ARG A 65 12.24 15.76 3.78
N LEU A 66 10.96 15.75 4.12
CA LEU A 66 10.44 14.98 5.25
C LEU A 66 10.35 13.49 4.88
N PHE A 67 9.94 13.17 3.65
CA PHE A 67 9.80 11.80 3.16
C PHE A 67 11.11 11.00 3.27
N GLU A 68 12.25 11.61 2.94
CA GLU A 68 13.59 11.01 3.13
C GLU A 68 13.85 10.56 4.57
N LYS A 69 13.23 11.21 5.56
CA LYS A 69 13.39 10.93 6.99
C LYS A 69 12.33 9.97 7.54
N VAL A 70 11.32 9.58 6.75
CA VAL A 70 10.28 8.65 7.19
C VAL A 70 10.79 7.20 7.17
N PHE A 71 11.80 6.87 6.38
CA PHE A 71 12.27 5.48 6.20
C PHE A 71 13.64 5.22 6.83
N VAL A 72 13.81 5.59 8.11
CA VAL A 72 15.10 5.42 8.81
C VAL A 72 15.30 3.99 9.33
N ALA A 73 14.22 3.30 9.71
CA ALA A 73 14.25 1.92 10.18
C ALA A 73 13.08 1.13 9.60
N VAL A 74 13.20 -0.19 9.57
CA VAL A 74 12.09 -1.09 9.24
C VAL A 74 10.97 -0.82 10.22
N ASP A 75 9.80 -0.45 9.70
CA ASP A 75 8.61 -0.08 10.49
C ASP A 75 8.83 1.13 11.45
N GLY A 76 9.85 1.96 11.18
CA GLY A 76 10.18 3.15 11.99
C GLY A 76 9.54 4.45 11.47
N GLY A 77 8.55 4.35 10.58
CA GLY A 77 7.94 5.50 9.91
C GLY A 77 7.09 6.34 10.84
N ASN A 78 7.18 7.67 10.69
CA ASN A 78 6.22 8.56 11.33
C ASN A 78 4.93 8.63 10.50
N ASP A 79 3.95 7.84 10.88
CA ASP A 79 2.64 7.75 10.19
C ASP A 79 1.92 9.10 10.10
N ALA A 80 2.00 9.93 11.13
CA ALA A 80 1.34 11.24 11.13
C ALA A 80 1.94 12.18 10.08
N VAL A 81 3.25 12.10 9.83
CA VAL A 81 3.93 12.84 8.76
C VAL A 81 3.56 12.23 7.40
N MET A 82 3.60 10.90 7.28
CA MET A 82 3.24 10.20 6.03
C MET A 82 1.81 10.54 5.60
N ASN A 83 0.85 10.52 6.52
CA ASN A 83 -0.55 10.83 6.23
C ASN A 83 -0.74 12.26 5.69
N LYS A 84 0.04 13.23 6.19
CA LYS A 84 0.00 14.61 5.67
C LYS A 84 0.58 14.71 4.27
N ILE A 85 1.64 13.95 3.97
CA ILE A 85 2.23 13.89 2.63
C ILE A 85 1.22 13.29 1.65
N LEU A 86 0.61 12.16 2.00
CA LEU A 86 -0.42 11.50 1.18
C LEU A 86 -1.67 12.37 0.97
N TRP A 87 -2.08 13.13 1.99
CA TRP A 87 -3.19 14.06 1.86
C TRP A 87 -2.87 15.20 0.90
N PHE A 88 -1.67 15.78 0.99
CA PHE A 88 -1.22 16.83 0.08
C PHE A 88 -1.14 16.30 -1.36
N ASP A 89 -0.69 15.07 -1.56
CA ASP A 89 -0.67 14.43 -2.87
C ASP A 89 -2.08 14.25 -3.46
N ALA A 90 -3.00 13.71 -2.66
CA ALA A 90 -4.36 13.41 -3.11
C ALA A 90 -5.27 14.65 -3.23
N LYS A 91 -5.04 15.70 -2.43
CA LYS A 91 -5.96 16.84 -2.29
C LYS A 91 -5.31 18.22 -2.53
N GLY A 92 -3.99 18.28 -2.68
CA GLY A 92 -3.26 19.53 -2.87
C GLY A 92 -3.28 20.41 -1.63
N MET A 93 -3.58 21.71 -1.81
CA MET A 93 -3.49 22.73 -0.77
C MET A 93 -4.64 22.73 0.25
N THR A 94 -5.58 21.78 0.18
CA THR A 94 -6.63 21.65 1.19
C THR A 94 -6.07 21.28 2.55
N PRO A 95 -6.56 21.92 3.63
CA PRO A 95 -6.13 21.61 5.00
C PRO A 95 -6.31 20.13 5.35
N TYR A 96 -5.34 19.58 6.06
CA TYR A 96 -5.40 18.21 6.59
C TYR A 96 -6.51 18.10 7.65
N PRO A 97 -7.41 17.11 7.58
CA PRO A 97 -8.50 16.95 8.53
C PRO A 97 -7.94 16.59 9.91
N VAL A 98 -8.26 17.41 10.91
CA VAL A 98 -7.93 17.12 12.31
C VAL A 98 -9.14 16.51 12.99
N ILE A 99 -8.99 15.28 13.49
CA ILE A 99 -9.99 14.69 14.38
C ILE A 99 -9.90 15.45 15.71
N ARG A 100 -10.91 16.25 16.05
CA ARG A 100 -11.06 16.73 17.42
C ARG A 100 -11.54 15.56 18.26
N VAL A 101 -10.63 14.94 19.00
CA VAL A 101 -11.04 14.12 20.13
C VAL A 101 -11.60 15.08 21.17
N GLN A 102 -12.92 15.13 21.29
CA GLN A 102 -13.57 15.76 22.43
C GLN A 102 -13.08 15.03 23.66
N LYS A 103 -12.32 15.73 24.52
CA LYS A 103 -12.02 15.24 25.87
C LYS A 103 -13.37 15.04 26.56
N ILE A 104 -13.81 13.79 26.65
CA ILE A 104 -14.81 13.39 27.63
C ILE A 104 -14.10 13.56 28.98
N PHE A 105 -14.76 14.28 29.88
CA PHE A 105 -14.29 14.67 31.21
C PHE A 105 -13.72 13.50 32.02
#